data_AF-A0A218VYL7-F1
#
_entry.id   AF-A0A218VYL7-F1
#
_cell.length_a   1.000
_cell.length_b   1.000
_cell.length_c   1.000
_cell.angle_alpha   90.00
_cell.angle_beta   90.00
_cell.angle_gamma   90.00
#
_symmetry.space_group_name_H-M   'P 1'
#
loop_
_entity.id
_entity.type
_entity.pdbx_description
1 polymer ?
#
loop_
_entity_poly.entity_id
_entity_poly.type
_entity_poly.pdbx_seq_one_letter_code
_entity_poly.pdbx_strand_id
1 'polypeptide(L)'
;MADSTIPTVDLFPFFGKGPSDENRQRKEEAMEVIRRACSEYGFFQIVNHGEPVELMGQTLELSRAFFECSNEEKLKSTPSSGAPLPAGYSKQPDHSPDKNEYLLMFTPGSSFNVCPKNPPELRYSLSCRRE
;
A
#
# COMPACT_ATOMS: atom_id res chain seq x y z
N MET A 1 25.39 -19.11 -11.83
CA MET A 1 25.14 -17.92 -10.99
C MET A 1 23.65 -17.93 -10.67
N ALA A 2 23.27 -17.79 -9.40
CA ALA A 2 21.85 -17.74 -9.05
C ALA A 2 21.25 -16.46 -9.65
N ASP A 3 20.15 -16.61 -10.39
CA ASP A 3 19.42 -15.48 -10.94
C ASP A 3 18.93 -14.63 -9.77
N SER A 4 19.52 -13.44 -9.60
CA SER A 4 19.28 -12.59 -8.41
C SER A 4 18.04 -11.72 -8.58
N THR A 5 17.19 -12.05 -9.55
CA THR A 5 15.95 -11.32 -9.84
C THR A 5 14.86 -11.69 -8.85
N ILE A 6 14.22 -10.68 -8.26
CA ILE A 6 13.06 -10.86 -7.38
C ILE A 6 11.92 -11.53 -8.19
N PRO A 7 11.33 -12.64 -7.70
CA PRO A 7 10.22 -13.28 -8.38
C PRO A 7 9.07 -12.31 -8.66
N THR A 8 8.52 -12.35 -9.87
CA THR A 8 7.37 -11.53 -10.28
C THR A 8 6.22 -12.45 -10.67
N VAL A 9 5.03 -12.19 -10.15
CA VAL A 9 3.83 -13.01 -10.34
C VAL A 9 2.78 -12.23 -11.13
N ASP A 10 2.31 -12.82 -12.23
CA ASP A 10 1.18 -12.31 -12.98
C ASP A 10 -0.14 -12.77 -12.34
N LEU A 11 -0.95 -11.82 -11.86
CA LEU A 11 -2.25 -12.10 -11.25
C LEU A 11 -3.41 -12.07 -12.24
N PHE A 12 -3.19 -11.70 -13.51
CA PHE A 12 -4.24 -11.66 -14.53
C PHE A 12 -5.11 -12.93 -14.61
N PRO A 13 -4.54 -14.16 -14.52
CA PRO A 13 -5.32 -15.39 -14.58
C PRO A 13 -6.42 -15.49 -13.51
N PHE A 14 -6.27 -14.82 -12.37
CA PHE A 14 -7.23 -14.85 -11.26
C PHE A 14 -8.49 -13.99 -11.50
N PHE A 15 -8.46 -13.06 -12.46
CA PHE A 15 -9.58 -12.15 -12.75
C PHE A 15 -10.50 -12.63 -13.88
N GLY A 16 -10.12 -13.69 -14.61
CA GLY A 16 -10.93 -14.24 -15.70
C GLY A 16 -12.22 -14.93 -15.23
N LYS A 17 -13.35 -14.65 -15.90
CA LYS A 17 -14.62 -15.38 -15.69
C LYS A 17 -14.61 -16.68 -16.51
N GLY A 18 -14.76 -17.82 -15.84
CA GLY A 18 -15.02 -19.13 -16.46
C GLY A 18 -13.84 -20.12 -16.41
N PRO A 19 -14.12 -21.43 -16.43
CA PRO A 19 -13.11 -22.47 -16.46
C PRO A 19 -12.63 -22.71 -17.90
N SER A 20 -11.71 -21.88 -18.40
CA SER A 20 -10.88 -22.31 -19.53
C SER A 20 -9.67 -23.08 -18.98
N ASP A 21 -9.30 -24.17 -19.65
CA ASP A 21 -8.15 -25.00 -19.25
C ASP A 21 -6.85 -24.18 -19.20
N GLU A 22 -6.69 -23.20 -20.10
CA GLU A 22 -5.56 -22.27 -20.12
C GLU A 22 -5.48 -21.40 -18.86
N ASN A 23 -6.62 -20.94 -18.33
CA ASN A 23 -6.63 -20.14 -17.10
C ASN A 23 -6.30 -21.00 -15.88
N ARG A 24 -6.63 -22.30 -15.88
CA ARG A 24 -6.25 -23.20 -14.78
C ARG A 24 -4.74 -23.39 -14.72
N GLN A 25 -4.11 -23.72 -15.85
CA GLN A 25 -2.66 -23.90 -15.92
C GLN A 25 -1.90 -22.65 -15.48
N ARG A 26 -2.28 -21.47 -15.99
CA ARG A 26 -1.64 -20.20 -15.62
C ARG A 26 -1.84 -19.84 -14.14
N LYS A 27 -2.98 -20.19 -13.54
CA LYS A 27 -3.19 -20.05 -12.09
C LYS A 27 -2.26 -20.96 -11.30
N GLU A 28 -2.11 -22.22 -11.73
CA GLU A 28 -1.22 -23.18 -11.08
C GLU A 28 0.25 -22.72 -11.13
N GLU A 29 0.69 -22.22 -12.28
CA GLU A 29 2.02 -21.62 -12.44
C GLU A 29 2.22 -20.41 -11.52
N ALA A 30 1.26 -19.47 -11.47
CA ALA A 30 1.34 -18.32 -10.57
C ALA A 30 1.38 -18.75 -9.09
N MET A 31 0.59 -19.76 -8.69
CA MET A 31 0.61 -20.32 -7.33
C MET A 31 1.95 -20.99 -7.01
N GLU A 32 2.58 -21.68 -7.98
CA GLU A 32 3.92 -22.25 -7.80
C GLU A 32 4.98 -21.18 -7.54
N VAL A 33 4.96 -20.12 -8.34
CA VAL A 33 5.90 -18.99 -8.16
C VAL A 33 5.69 -18.33 -6.80
N ILE A 34 4.44 -18.08 -6.38
CA ILE A 34 4.13 -17.53 -5.04
C ILE A 34 4.68 -18.45 -3.94
N ARG A 35 4.41 -19.76 -4.02
CA ARG A 35 4.84 -20.71 -2.99
C ARG A 35 6.35 -20.71 -2.85
N ARG A 36 7.06 -20.82 -3.98
CA ARG A 36 8.53 -20.80 -4.00
C ARG A 36 9.06 -19.46 -3.49
N ALA A 37 8.51 -18.34 -3.94
CA ALA A 37 8.94 -17.01 -3.49
C ALA A 37 8.77 -16.83 -1.98
N CYS A 38 7.63 -17.25 -1.41
CA CYS A 38 7.39 -17.22 0.02
C CYS A 38 8.36 -18.11 0.81
N SER A 39 8.68 -19.31 0.30
CA SER A 39 9.55 -20.27 1.00
C SER A 39 11.04 -19.96 0.87
N GLU A 40 11.49 -19.39 -0.24
CA GLU A 40 12.92 -19.18 -0.54
C GLU A 40 13.36 -17.72 -0.36
N TYR A 41 12.49 -16.74 -0.64
CA TYR A 41 12.84 -15.31 -0.67
C TYR A 41 12.14 -14.50 0.42
N GLY A 42 10.91 -14.88 0.79
CA GLY A 42 10.05 -14.16 1.74
C GLY A 42 9.27 -12.98 1.14
N PHE A 43 9.48 -12.67 -0.15
CA PHE A 43 8.76 -11.61 -0.87
C PHE A 43 8.78 -11.83 -2.39
N PHE A 44 7.87 -11.17 -3.11
CA PHE A 44 7.76 -11.17 -4.57
C PHE A 44 7.06 -9.90 -5.05
N GLN A 45 7.19 -9.59 -6.35
CA GLN A 45 6.44 -8.55 -7.03
C GLN A 45 5.18 -9.13 -7.66
N ILE A 46 4.14 -8.31 -7.80
CA ILE A 46 2.91 -8.67 -8.52
C ILE A 46 2.67 -7.71 -9.68
N VAL A 47 2.16 -8.24 -10.79
CA VAL A 47 1.71 -7.47 -11.96
C VAL A 47 0.29 -7.89 -12.34
N ASN A 48 -0.40 -7.04 -13.10
CA ASN A 48 -1.79 -7.25 -13.52
C ASN A 48 -2.73 -7.59 -12.35
N HIS A 49 -2.53 -6.95 -11.20
CA HIS A 49 -3.28 -7.17 -9.95
C HIS A 49 -4.68 -6.53 -9.93
N GLY A 50 -5.13 -5.97 -11.06
CA GLY A 50 -6.50 -5.48 -11.24
C GLY A 50 -6.80 -4.09 -10.66
N GLU A 51 -5.80 -3.39 -10.12
CA GLU A 51 -5.99 -2.01 -9.65
C GLU A 51 -5.73 -1.01 -10.79
N PRO A 52 -6.57 0.03 -10.96
CA PRO A 52 -6.35 1.07 -11.96
C PRO A 52 -5.05 1.82 -11.73
N VAL A 53 -4.25 1.98 -12.79
CA VAL A 53 -2.95 2.68 -12.73
C VAL A 53 -3.15 4.15 -12.37
N GLU A 54 -4.21 4.77 -12.88
CA GLU A 54 -4.57 6.16 -12.62
C GLU A 54 -4.88 6.39 -11.14
N LEU A 55 -5.59 5.46 -10.50
CA LEU A 55 -5.92 5.53 -9.08
C LEU A 55 -4.66 5.43 -8.21
N MET A 56 -3.75 4.51 -8.53
CA MET A 56 -2.46 4.38 -7.84
C MET A 56 -1.60 5.63 -8.00
N GLY A 57 -1.49 6.15 -9.23
CA GLY A 57 -0.75 7.36 -9.56
C GLY A 57 -1.27 8.58 -8.77
N GLN A 58 -2.58 8.82 -8.83
CA GLN A 58 -3.23 9.90 -8.09
C GLN A 58 -3.01 9.76 -6.57
N THR A 59 -3.07 8.54 -6.03
CA THR A 59 -2.85 8.31 -4.59
C THR A 59 -1.40 8.63 -4.19
N LEU A 60 -0.43 8.26 -5.01
CA LEU A 60 0.99 8.58 -4.77
C LEU A 60 1.27 10.08 -4.87
N GLU A 61 0.63 10.78 -5.81
CA GLU A 61 0.73 12.24 -5.94
C GLU A 61 0.14 12.97 -4.73
N LEU A 62 -1.05 12.56 -4.27
CA LEU A 62 -1.69 13.14 -3.08
C LEU A 62 -0.88 12.86 -1.80
N SER A 63 -0.30 11.67 -1.69
CA SER A 63 0.63 11.32 -0.59
C SER A 63 1.85 12.23 -0.59
N ARG A 64 2.48 12.44 -1.76
CA ARG A 64 3.60 13.37 -1.92
C ARG A 64 3.22 14.79 -1.49
N ALA A 65 2.09 15.29 -1.99
CA ALA A 65 1.60 16.63 -1.67
C ALA A 65 1.37 16.83 -0.15
N PHE A 66 0.86 15.80 0.55
CA PHE A 66 0.76 15.82 2.01
C PHE A 66 2.14 15.93 2.68
N PHE A 67 3.11 15.11 2.28
CA PHE A 67 4.43 15.12 2.91
C PHE A 67 5.26 16.38 2.60
N GLU A 68 4.97 17.06 1.48
CA GLU A 68 5.52 18.37 1.11
C GLU A 68 4.90 19.54 1.91
N CYS A 69 3.79 19.32 2.62
CA CYS A 69 3.22 20.32 3.51
C CYS A 69 4.15 20.66 4.68
N SER A 70 3.90 21.81 5.32
CA SER A 70 4.65 22.23 6.51
C SER A 70 4.51 21.20 7.64
N ASN A 71 5.52 21.12 8.52
CA ASN A 71 5.44 20.25 9.69
C ASN A 71 4.21 20.55 10.56
N GLU A 72 3.82 21.82 10.69
CA GLU A 72 2.61 22.22 11.42
C GLU A 72 1.35 21.60 10.82
N GLU A 73 1.23 21.58 9.49
CA GLU A 73 0.08 20.97 8.82
C GLU A 73 0.07 19.44 9.01
N LYS A 74 1.22 18.79 8.85
CA LYS A 74 1.34 17.34 9.03
C LYS A 74 1.01 16.91 10.46
N LEU A 75 1.47 17.67 11.46
CA LEU A 75 1.21 17.44 12.89
C LEU A 75 -0.29 17.50 13.26
N LYS A 76 -1.14 18.18 12.47
CA LYS A 76 -2.60 18.14 12.66
C LYS A 76 -3.20 16.75 12.46
N SER A 77 -2.45 15.86 11.81
CA SER A 77 -2.84 14.47 11.54
C SER A 77 -2.24 13.49 12.54
N THR A 78 -1.56 13.96 13.59
CA THR A 78 -0.98 13.10 14.63
C THR A 78 -2.05 12.66 15.64
N PRO A 79 -2.06 11.39 16.07
CA PRO A 79 -2.96 10.94 17.12
C PRO A 79 -2.72 11.68 18.44
N SER A 80 -3.79 11.91 19.21
CA SER A 80 -3.70 12.52 20.53
C SER A 80 -2.79 11.71 21.47
N SER A 81 -2.12 12.37 22.43
CA SER A 81 -1.15 11.76 23.36
C SER A 81 -1.66 10.58 24.22
N GLY A 82 -2.98 10.32 24.23
CA GLY A 82 -3.61 9.17 24.90
C GLY A 82 -4.38 8.24 23.96
N ALA A 83 -4.18 8.36 22.65
CA ALA A 83 -4.83 7.49 21.68
C ALA A 83 -4.37 6.03 21.90
N PRO A 84 -5.27 5.05 21.81
CA PRO A 84 -4.93 3.65 22.02
C PRO A 84 -4.04 3.08 20.92
N LEU A 85 -3.99 3.74 19.76
CA LEU A 85 -3.24 3.29 18.58
C LEU A 85 -2.57 4.49 17.89
N PRO A 86 -1.40 4.30 17.26
CA PRO A 86 -0.64 5.37 16.61
C PRO A 86 -1.15 5.67 15.18
N ALA A 87 -2.47 5.73 14.99
CA ALA A 87 -3.09 5.95 13.69
C ALA A 87 -3.05 7.44 13.29
N GLY A 88 -2.24 7.78 12.30
CA GLY A 88 -2.02 9.13 11.83
C GLY A 88 -0.56 9.40 11.48
N TYR A 89 -0.23 10.68 11.39
CA TYR A 89 1.10 11.14 11.05
C TYR A 89 2.07 11.01 12.24
N SER A 90 3.27 10.52 11.95
CA SER A 90 4.38 10.47 12.88
C SER A 90 5.70 10.64 12.13
N LYS A 91 6.72 11.07 12.86
CA LYS A 91 8.07 11.28 12.35
C LYS A 91 9.07 10.73 13.36
N GLN A 92 10.11 10.08 12.85
CA GLN A 92 11.17 9.58 13.72
C GLN A 92 11.87 10.73 14.46
N PRO A 93 12.32 10.50 15.70
CA PRO A 93 13.08 11.49 16.45
C PRO A 93 14.33 11.97 15.69
N ASP A 94 14.77 13.19 15.95
CA ASP A 94 15.93 13.80 15.28
C ASP A 94 17.26 13.05 15.50
N HIS A 95 17.34 12.21 16.54
CA HIS A 95 18.51 11.37 16.79
C HIS A 95 18.42 9.97 16.14
N SER A 96 17.28 9.62 15.53
CA SER A 96 17.13 8.35 14.82
C SER A 96 18.07 8.29 13.62
N PRO A 97 18.78 7.17 13.38
CA PRO A 97 19.53 6.97 12.14
C PRO A 97 18.59 6.81 10.93
N ASP A 98 17.39 6.29 11.15
CA ASP A 98 16.34 6.20 10.15
C ASP A 98 15.56 7.52 10.08
N LYS A 99 15.80 8.28 9.02
CA LYS A 99 15.16 9.57 8.76
C LYS A 99 13.91 9.37 7.93
N ASN A 100 12.84 8.91 8.57
CA ASN A 100 11.54 8.80 7.92
C ASN A 100 10.42 9.51 8.70
N GLU A 101 9.40 9.83 7.93
CA GLU A 101 8.07 10.23 8.40
C GLU A 101 7.05 9.35 7.70
N TYR A 102 5.93 9.10 8.35
CA TYR A 102 4.93 8.15 7.86
C TYR A 102 3.53 8.56 8.29
N LEU A 103 2.55 8.07 7.53
CA LEU A 103 1.14 8.18 7.83
C LEU A 103 0.60 6.75 7.99
N LEU A 104 0.26 6.36 9.21
CA LEU A 104 -0.25 5.04 9.52
C LEU A 104 -1.78 5.06 9.55
N MET A 105 -2.42 4.25 8.72
CA MET A 105 -3.88 4.15 8.63
C MET A 105 -4.32 2.69 8.79
N PHE A 106 -5.33 2.48 9.61
CA PHE A 106 -6.05 1.20 9.69
C PHE A 106 -7.09 1.10 8.57
N THR A 107 -7.83 0.00 8.56
CA THR A 107 -8.91 -0.26 7.61
C THR A 107 -9.81 0.97 7.40
N PRO A 108 -10.23 1.22 6.15
CA PRO A 108 -11.08 2.36 5.86
C PRO A 108 -12.31 2.44 6.77
N GLY A 109 -12.59 3.64 7.27
CA GLY A 109 -13.71 3.89 8.19
C GLY A 109 -13.43 3.58 9.66
N SER A 110 -12.25 3.06 10.01
CA SER A 110 -11.82 2.91 11.41
C SER A 110 -11.88 4.26 12.14
N SER A 111 -12.50 4.26 13.33
CA SER A 111 -12.59 5.44 14.20
C SER A 111 -11.24 5.83 14.81
N PHE A 112 -10.23 4.96 14.71
CA PHE A 112 -8.88 5.25 15.16
C PHE A 112 -8.13 6.17 14.19
N ASN A 113 -8.48 6.16 12.90
CA ASN A 113 -7.74 6.89 11.87
C ASN A 113 -7.84 8.41 12.04
N VAL A 114 -6.70 9.06 12.22
CA VAL A 114 -6.59 10.52 12.12
C VAL A 114 -6.17 10.89 10.70
N CYS A 115 -7.17 11.17 9.85
CA CYS A 115 -6.93 11.49 8.44
C CYS A 115 -6.36 12.90 8.24
N PRO A 116 -5.48 13.09 7.24
CA PRO A 116 -5.04 14.42 6.83
C PRO A 116 -6.21 15.25 6.28
N LYS A 117 -6.16 16.56 6.56
CA LYS A 117 -7.14 17.55 6.06
C LYS A 117 -6.67 18.26 4.79
N ASN A 118 -5.36 18.24 4.55
CA ASN A 118 -4.73 18.86 3.40
C ASN A 118 -3.70 17.89 2.79
N PRO A 119 -3.78 17.55 1.48
CA PRO A 119 -4.89 17.86 0.59
C PRO A 119 -6.16 17.07 0.99
N PRO A 120 -7.37 17.65 0.89
CA PRO A 120 -8.60 16.99 1.30
C PRO A 120 -8.89 15.71 0.50
N GLU A 121 -8.43 15.65 -0.76
CA GLU A 121 -8.56 14.52 -1.67
C GLU A 121 -7.87 13.25 -1.12
N LEU A 122 -6.77 13.41 -0.39
CA LEU A 122 -6.01 12.28 0.17
C LEU A 122 -6.85 11.44 1.13
N ARG A 123 -7.79 12.06 1.86
CA ARG A 123 -8.70 11.30 2.72
C ARG A 123 -9.56 10.32 1.92
N TYR A 124 -9.99 10.70 0.72
CA TYR A 124 -10.87 9.88 -0.10
C TYR A 124 -10.10 8.71 -0.70
N SER A 125 -8.90 8.95 -1.22
CA SER A 125 -8.02 7.88 -1.74
C SER A 125 -7.64 6.87 -0.66
N LEU A 126 -7.36 7.32 0.56
CA LEU A 126 -7.07 6.43 1.70
C LEU A 126 -8.29 5.66 2.22
N SER A 127 -9.50 6.06 1.85
CA SER A 127 -10.74 5.44 2.34
C SER A 127 -11.25 4.28 1.47
N CYS A 128 -10.53 3.90 0.40
CA CYS A 128 -10.92 2.86 -0.56
C CYS A 128 -12.44 2.79 -0.80
N ARG A 129 -13.09 3.94 -1.01
CA ARG A 129 -14.47 3.92 -1.49
C ARG A 129 -14.39 3.55 -2.96
N ARG A 130 -14.81 2.33 -3.29
CA ARG A 130 -15.29 2.04 -4.64
C ARG A 130 -16.58 2.84 -4.80
N GLU A 131 -16.61 3.78 -5.75
CA GLU A 131 -17.87 4.30 -6.27
C GLU A 131 -18.69 3.17 -6.90
#